data_AF-A0A5C4XPY1-F1
#
_entry.id   AF-A0A5C4XPY1-F1
#
_cell.length_a   1.000
_cell.length_b   1.000
_cell.length_c   1.000
_cell.angle_alpha   90.00
_cell.angle_beta   90.00
_cell.angle_gamma   90.00
#
_symmetry.space_group_name_H-M   'P 1'
#
loop_
_entity.id
_entity.type
_entity.pdbx_description
1 polymer ?
#
loop_
_entity_poly.entity_id
_entity_poly.type
_entity_poly.pdbx_seq_one_letter_code
_entity_poly.pdbx_strand_id
1 'polypeptide(L)'
;MARLPIIAILAAGTAFAALPGEPATARDYLVLVAGDCGTAASRVVRDTGGQLLSAQPSSDGQTCVVTVLVQGNGSERPRKVTVRVPM
;
A
#
# COMPACT_ATOMS: atom_id res chain seq x y z
N MET A 1 -39.67 -14.99 -72.08
CA MET A 1 -38.72 -14.06 -71.40
C MET A 1 -39.25 -13.75 -70.00
N ALA A 2 -39.03 -14.65 -69.05
CA ALA A 2 -39.39 -14.46 -67.65
C ALA A 2 -38.14 -13.98 -66.89
N ARG A 3 -38.31 -12.87 -66.17
CA ARG A 3 -37.24 -12.02 -65.63
C ARG A 3 -37.18 -12.32 -64.13
N LEU A 4 -36.18 -13.07 -63.69
CA LEU A 4 -35.81 -13.12 -62.27
C LEU A 4 -35.31 -11.74 -61.87
N PRO A 5 -35.65 -11.23 -60.67
CA PRO A 5 -34.55 -10.68 -59.88
C PRO A 5 -34.70 -10.82 -58.35
N ILE A 6 -33.55 -11.05 -57.73
CA ILE A 6 -33.06 -10.59 -56.40
C ILE A 6 -33.48 -11.33 -55.13
N ILE A 7 -32.55 -12.18 -54.67
CA ILE A 7 -32.46 -12.67 -53.29
C ILE A 7 -31.93 -11.50 -52.45
N ALA A 8 -32.76 -10.95 -51.56
CA ALA A 8 -32.34 -9.94 -50.58
C ALA A 8 -31.87 -10.66 -49.30
N ILE A 9 -30.56 -10.80 -49.13
CA ILE A 9 -29.95 -11.30 -47.89
C ILE A 9 -29.95 -10.15 -46.87
N LEU A 10 -30.82 -10.23 -45.87
CA LEU A 10 -30.81 -9.32 -44.72
C LEU A 10 -29.74 -9.78 -43.73
N ALA A 11 -28.52 -9.23 -43.87
CA ALA A 11 -27.51 -9.33 -42.83
C ALA A 11 -27.91 -8.40 -41.68
N ALA A 12 -28.55 -8.93 -40.66
CA ALA A 12 -28.81 -8.22 -39.42
C ALA A 12 -27.47 -8.02 -38.68
N GLY A 13 -26.83 -6.86 -38.88
CA GLY A 13 -25.64 -6.47 -38.15
C GLY A 13 -25.98 -6.24 -36.68
N THR A 14 -25.46 -7.09 -35.80
CA THR A 14 -25.51 -6.88 -34.34
C THR A 14 -24.57 -5.72 -33.98
N ALA A 15 -25.14 -4.53 -33.78
CA ALA A 15 -24.41 -3.42 -33.19
C ALA A 15 -24.23 -3.67 -31.68
N PHE A 16 -23.11 -4.27 -31.29
CA PHE A 16 -22.65 -4.23 -29.89
C PHE A 16 -22.16 -2.81 -29.62
N ALA A 17 -23.00 -1.99 -28.97
CA ALA A 17 -22.59 -0.69 -28.48
C ALA A 17 -21.55 -0.89 -27.37
N ALA A 18 -20.28 -0.62 -27.68
CA ALA A 18 -19.26 -0.45 -26.65
C ALA A 18 -19.61 0.83 -25.87
N LEU A 19 -20.19 0.67 -24.69
CA LEU A 19 -20.27 1.75 -23.71
C LEU A 19 -18.82 2.19 -23.43
N PRO A 20 -18.46 3.48 -23.54
CA PRO A 20 -17.17 3.93 -23.06
C PRO A 20 -17.12 3.62 -21.56
N GLY A 21 -16.31 2.65 -21.18
CA GLY A 21 -15.98 2.41 -19.79
C GLY A 21 -15.36 3.69 -19.26
N GLU A 22 -16.07 4.37 -18.37
CA GLU A 22 -15.57 5.54 -17.67
C GLU A 22 -14.21 5.13 -17.06
N PRO A 23 -13.10 5.83 -17.38
CA PRO A 23 -11.83 5.49 -16.77
C PRO A 23 -12.05 5.67 -15.28
N ALA A 24 -12.00 4.57 -14.53
CA ALA A 24 -11.94 4.61 -13.08
C ALA A 24 -10.65 5.37 -12.75
N THR A 25 -10.74 6.69 -12.61
CA THR A 25 -9.70 7.49 -11.99
C THR A 25 -9.67 7.02 -10.55
N ALA A 26 -8.90 5.96 -10.30
CA ALA A 26 -8.43 5.61 -8.99
C ALA A 26 -7.75 6.89 -8.49
N ARG A 27 -8.48 7.68 -7.71
CA ARG A 27 -7.88 8.80 -7.02
C ARG A 27 -6.97 8.18 -5.99
N ASP A 28 -5.68 8.11 -6.31
CA ASP A 28 -4.64 7.85 -5.34
C ASP A 28 -4.66 9.00 -4.33
N TYR A 29 -5.49 8.83 -3.30
CA TYR A 29 -5.51 9.72 -2.16
C TYR A 29 -4.23 9.45 -1.35
N LEU A 30 -3.16 10.16 -1.70
CA LEU A 30 -1.95 10.19 -0.87
C LEU A 30 -2.26 11.02 0.38
N VAL A 31 -2.47 10.33 1.49
CA VAL A 31 -2.61 10.98 2.80
C VAL A 31 -1.20 11.24 3.33
N LEU A 32 -0.83 12.51 3.41
CA LEU A 32 0.41 12.93 4.05
C LEU A 32 0.25 12.75 5.57
N VAL A 33 0.79 11.64 6.10
CA VAL A 33 0.78 11.40 7.54
C VAL A 33 1.93 12.19 8.16
N ALA A 34 1.61 13.08 9.11
CA ALA A 34 2.55 14.02 9.72
C ALA A 34 3.60 13.38 10.66
N GLY A 35 3.83 12.06 10.58
CA GLY A 35 4.72 11.35 11.49
C GLY A 35 5.62 10.36 10.78
N ASP A 36 6.76 10.85 10.29
CA ASP A 36 7.85 9.98 9.86
C ASP A 36 8.69 9.57 11.08
N CYS A 37 8.45 8.35 11.56
CA CYS A 37 9.21 7.77 12.67
C CYS A 37 10.63 7.33 12.27
N GLY A 38 11.11 7.60 11.04
CA GLY A 38 12.41 7.17 10.53
C GLY A 38 13.59 7.68 11.37
N THR A 39 13.59 8.95 11.75
CA THR A 39 14.64 9.55 12.61
C THR A 39 14.62 8.94 14.01
N ALA A 40 13.43 8.83 14.60
CA ALA A 40 13.21 8.20 15.90
C ALA A 40 13.66 6.73 15.91
N ALA A 41 13.30 5.97 14.88
CA ALA A 41 13.70 4.57 14.71
C ALA A 41 15.23 4.43 14.59
N SER A 42 15.86 5.27 13.78
CA SER A 42 17.31 5.29 13.58
C SER A 42 18.06 5.56 14.90
N ARG A 43 17.53 6.47 15.71
CA ARG A 43 18.06 6.76 17.05
C ARG A 43 17.95 5.53 17.96
N VAL A 44 16.77 4.93 18.08
CA VAL A 44 16.55 3.77 18.96
C VAL A 44 17.41 2.58 18.54
N VAL A 45 17.54 2.32 17.23
CA VAL A 45 18.42 1.26 16.71
C VAL A 45 19.88 1.51 17.11
N ARG A 46 20.38 2.74 16.92
CA ARG A 46 21.75 3.11 17.30
C ARG A 46 21.98 3.00 18.81
N ASP A 47 21.01 3.44 19.60
CA ASP A 47 21.12 3.48 21.06
C ASP A 47 21.02 2.07 21.67
N THR A 48 20.28 1.15 21.04
CA THR A 48 20.10 -0.24 21.51
C THR A 48 21.07 -1.24 20.88
N GLY A 49 21.68 -0.91 19.74
CA GLY A 49 22.45 -1.87 18.92
C GLY A 49 21.60 -3.01 18.37
N GLY A 50 20.27 -2.89 18.41
CA GLY A 50 19.32 -3.92 17.99
C GLY A 50 18.89 -3.78 16.53
N GLN A 51 18.07 -4.73 16.07
CA GLN A 51 17.45 -4.68 14.74
C GLN A 51 16.04 -4.10 14.85
N LEU A 52 15.68 -3.20 13.92
CA LEU A 52 14.34 -2.63 13.87
C LEU A 52 13.30 -3.68 13.47
N LEU A 53 12.24 -3.82 14.26
CA LEU A 53 11.07 -4.64 13.95
C LEU A 53 9.91 -3.79 13.43
N SER A 54 9.64 -2.66 14.10
CA SER A 54 8.59 -1.74 13.70
C SER A 54 8.84 -0.34 14.25
N ALA A 55 8.34 0.67 13.54
CA ALA A 55 8.26 2.04 14.00
C ALA A 55 6.94 2.63 13.52
N GLN A 56 6.10 3.07 14.45
CA GLN A 56 4.77 3.57 14.15
C GLN A 56 4.49 4.84 14.94
N PRO A 57 3.86 5.85 14.32
CA PRO A 57 3.37 7.00 15.06
C PRO A 57 2.30 6.51 16.03
N SER A 58 2.34 7.05 17.24
CA SER A 58 1.32 6.80 18.23
C SER A 58 0.06 7.62 17.94
N SER A 59 -1.07 7.20 18.51
CA SER A 59 -2.38 7.85 18.36
C SER A 59 -2.40 9.31 18.84
N ASP A 60 -1.43 9.72 19.66
CA ASP A 60 -1.24 11.11 20.12
C ASP A 60 -0.61 12.01 19.04
N GLY A 61 -0.03 11.45 17.98
CA GLY A 61 0.60 12.22 16.90
C GLY A 61 1.84 13.00 17.33
N GLN A 62 2.39 12.74 18.53
CA GLN A 62 3.59 13.41 19.05
C GLN A 62 4.73 12.44 19.37
N THR A 63 4.43 11.15 19.51
CA THR A 63 5.42 10.14 19.84
C THR A 63 5.42 9.00 18.83
N CYS A 64 6.56 8.32 18.72
CA CYS A 64 6.74 7.08 17.98
C CYS A 64 6.87 5.90 18.94
N VAL A 65 6.15 4.83 18.64
CA VAL A 65 6.37 3.52 19.27
C VAL A 65 7.32 2.75 18.37
N VAL A 66 8.52 2.49 18.88
CA VAL A 66 9.59 1.78 18.17
C VAL A 66 9.84 0.45 18.85
N THR A 67 9.84 -0.63 18.08
CA THR A 67 10.19 -1.97 18.56
C THR A 67 11.46 -2.45 17.89
N VAL A 68 12.39 -2.93 18.71
CA VAL A 68 13.68 -3.49 18.27
C VAL A 68 13.90 -4.89 18.87
N LEU A 69 14.67 -5.71 18.17
CA LEU A 69 15.25 -6.95 18.67
C LEU A 69 16.68 -6.68 19.13
N VAL A 70 16.93 -6.79 20.43
CA VAL A 70 18.27 -6.68 21.00
C VAL A 70 18.80 -8.09 21.23
N GLN A 71 19.94 -8.40 20.63
CA GLN A 71 20.57 -9.70 20.82
C GLN A 71 21.03 -9.86 22.27
N GLY A 72 20.74 -11.02 22.86
CA GLY A 72 21.30 -11.42 24.14
C GLY A 72 22.76 -11.88 23.97
N ASN A 73 23.41 -12.21 25.07
CA ASN A 73 24.78 -12.73 25.01
C ASN A 73 24.77 -14.22 24.64
N GLY A 74 25.57 -14.61 23.65
CA GLY A 74 25.76 -16.02 23.26
C GLY A 74 24.48 -16.67 22.74
N SER A 75 23.97 -17.67 23.47
CA SER A 75 22.75 -18.44 23.13
C SER A 75 21.47 -17.87 23.75
N GLU A 76 21.54 -16.73 24.44
CA GLU A 76 20.38 -16.09 25.03
C GLU A 76 19.41 -15.62 23.94
N ARG A 77 18.11 -15.87 24.17
CA ARG A 77 17.07 -15.50 23.22
C ARG A 77 17.04 -13.97 23.00
N PRO A 78 16.91 -13.50 21.75
CA PRO A 78 16.76 -12.07 21.45
C PRO A 78 15.60 -11.45 22.24
N ARG A 79 15.85 -10.26 22.79
CA ARG A 79 14.88 -9.50 23.59
C ARG A 79 14.13 -8.53 22.70
N LYS A 80 12.80 -8.62 22.71
CA LYS A 80 11.92 -7.65 22.06
C LYS A 80 11.75 -6.45 22.99
N VAL A 81 12.30 -5.31 22.60
CA VAL A 81 12.23 -4.05 23.36
C VAL A 81 11.33 -3.09 22.60
N THR A 82 10.30 -2.58 23.27
CA THR A 82 9.40 -1.56 22.72
C THR A 82 9.54 -0.30 23.55
N VAL A 83 9.86 0.82 22.89
CA VAL A 83 10.05 2.12 23.52
C VAL A 83 9.16 3.16 22.87
N ARG A 84 8.75 4.14 23.66
CA ARG A 84 8.04 5.33 23.19
C ARG A 84 9.03 6.49 23.21
N VAL A 85 9.22 7.12 22.06
CA VAL A 85 10.14 8.25 21.89
C VAL A 85 9.39 9.43 21.26
N PRO A 86 9.76 10.68 21.57
CA PRO A 86 9.24 11.82 20.83
C PRO A 86 9.65 11.72 19.36
N MET A 87 8.78 12.21 18.46
CA MET A 87 9.10 12.36 17.04
C MET A 87 10.29 13.29 16.80
#